data_AF-A0A0A3JS87-F1
#
_entry.id   AF-A0A0A3JS87-F1
#
_cell.length_a   1.000
_cell.length_b   1.000
_cell.length_c   1.000
_cell.angle_alpha   90.00
_cell.angle_beta   90.00
_cell.angle_gamma   90.00
#
_symmetry.space_group_name_H-M   'P 1'
#
loop_
_entity.id
_entity.type
_entity.pdbx_description
1 polymer ?
#
loop_
_entity_poly.entity_id
_entity_poly.type
_entity_poly.pdbx_seq_one_letter_code
_entity_poly.pdbx_strand_id
1 'polypeptide(L)'
;MTTEQIKIAIDQLERTLFLHSLQPLAIEEVEQMQEKVKELKETFLETCFEGSSVEELEEIRFKLVEIRYSIIIAKKEQLHLNVTDDVRKLESLYRTA
;
A
#
# COMPACT_ATOMS: atom_id res chain seq x y z
N MET A 1 13.17 7.28 -8.46
CA MET A 1 12.00 8.19 -8.51
C MET A 1 12.25 9.34 -7.55
N THR A 2 11.54 10.46 -7.68
CA THR A 2 11.45 11.48 -6.63
C THR A 2 10.38 11.09 -5.60
N THR A 3 10.41 11.69 -4.42
CA THR A 3 9.35 11.55 -3.41
C THR A 3 7.97 11.92 -3.96
N GLU A 4 7.89 12.95 -4.80
CA GLU A 4 6.65 13.34 -5.48
C GLU A 4 6.11 12.25 -6.42
N GLN A 5 6.99 11.61 -7.19
CA GLN A 5 6.59 10.48 -8.05
C GLN A 5 6.07 9.29 -7.22
N ILE A 6 6.64 9.06 -6.03
CA ILE A 6 6.18 8.02 -5.12
C ILE A 6 4.76 8.33 -4.63
N LYS A 7 4.50 9.58 -4.23
CA LYS A 7 3.14 10.02 -3.82
C LYS A 7 2.11 9.81 -4.93
N ILE A 8 2.43 10.19 -6.17
CA ILE A 8 1.53 9.96 -7.31
C ILE A 8 1.23 8.47 -7.49
N ALA A 9 2.23 7.60 -7.35
CA ALA A 9 2.04 6.15 -7.46
C ALA A 9 1.18 5.60 -6.31
N ILE A 10 1.37 6.12 -5.08
CA ILE A 10 0.52 5.81 -3.92
C ILE A 10 -0.94 6.20 -4.18
N ASP A 11 -1.19 7.44 -4.62
CA ASP A 11 -2.55 7.93 -4.92
C ASP A 11 -3.25 7.07 -5.99
N GLN A 12 -2.50 6.59 -6.99
CA GLN A 12 -3.03 5.68 -8.00
C GLN A 12 -3.43 4.33 -7.39
N LEU A 13 -2.60 3.76 -6.52
CA LEU A 13 -2.89 2.50 -5.82
C LEU A 13 -4.09 2.63 -4.88
N GLU A 14 -4.20 3.74 -4.14
CA GLU A 14 -5.36 4.03 -3.28
C GLU A 14 -6.64 4.08 -4.09
N ARG A 15 -6.64 4.77 -5.24
CA ARG A 15 -7.79 4.82 -6.15
C ARG A 15 -8.17 3.43 -6.66
N THR A 16 -7.20 2.61 -7.04
CA THR A 16 -7.47 1.24 -7.48
C THR A 16 -8.02 0.37 -6.34
N LEU A 17 -7.51 0.49 -5.12
CA LEU A 17 -8.07 -0.17 -3.94
C LEU A 17 -9.50 0.27 -3.67
N PHE A 18 -9.78 1.57 -3.77
CA PHE A 18 -11.14 2.09 -3.62
C PHE A 18 -12.08 1.49 -4.67
N LEU A 19 -11.67 1.46 -5.94
CA LEU A 19 -12.45 0.80 -7.00
C LEU A 19 -12.71 -0.68 -6.69
N HIS A 20 -11.69 -1.41 -6.23
CA HIS A 20 -11.83 -2.80 -5.81
C HIS A 20 -12.88 -2.99 -4.70
N SER A 21 -12.93 -2.07 -3.74
CA SER A 21 -13.92 -2.11 -2.65
C SER A 21 -15.36 -1.93 -3.13
N LEU A 22 -15.56 -1.19 -4.23
CA LEU A 22 -16.87 -0.99 -4.86
C LEU A 22 -17.26 -2.15 -5.77
N GLN A 23 -16.29 -2.64 -6.53
CA GLN A 23 -16.43 -3.74 -7.47
C GLN A 23 -15.17 -4.59 -7.44
N PRO A 24 -15.24 -5.86 -6.98
CA PRO A 24 -14.09 -6.74 -6.91
C PRO A 24 -13.39 -6.85 -8.27
N LEU A 25 -12.11 -6.44 -8.30
CA LEU A 25 -11.25 -6.58 -9.47
C LEU A 25 -10.88 -8.05 -9.71
N ALA A 26 -10.36 -8.36 -10.90
CA ALA A 26 -9.81 -9.68 -11.17
C ALA A 26 -8.60 -9.97 -10.26
N ILE A 27 -8.38 -11.23 -9.91
CA ILE A 27 -7.28 -11.62 -9.00
C ILE A 27 -5.92 -11.19 -9.57
N GLU A 28 -5.76 -11.25 -10.89
CA GLU A 28 -4.54 -10.83 -11.60
C GLU A 28 -4.27 -9.34 -11.42
N GLU A 29 -5.31 -8.51 -11.38
CA GLU A 29 -5.17 -7.07 -11.12
C GLU A 29 -4.71 -6.81 -9.67
N VAL A 30 -5.27 -7.56 -8.71
CA VAL A 30 -4.86 -7.48 -7.30
C VAL A 30 -3.40 -7.94 -7.14
N GLU A 31 -2.97 -8.98 -7.87
CA GLU A 31 -1.58 -9.44 -7.88
C GLU A 31 -0.63 -8.40 -8.50
N GLN A 32 -1.04 -7.74 -9.58
CA GLN A 32 -0.27 -6.63 -10.15
C GLN A 32 -0.15 -5.46 -9.17
N MET A 33 -1.21 -5.13 -8.42
CA MET A 33 -1.13 -4.12 -7.35
C MET A 33 -0.14 -4.52 -6.26
N GLN A 34 -0.14 -5.81 -5.88
CA GLN A 34 0.78 -6.35 -4.87
C GLN A 34 2.24 -6.18 -5.29
N GLU A 35 2.57 -6.49 -6.55
CA GLU A 35 3.94 -6.31 -7.05
C GLU A 35 4.30 -4.83 -7.15
N LYS A 36 3.40 -3.97 -7.64
CA LYS A 36 3.62 -2.51 -7.70
C LYS A 36 3.93 -1.92 -6.32
N VAL A 37 3.20 -2.31 -5.27
CA VAL A 37 3.50 -1.85 -3.90
C VAL A 37 4.86 -2.33 -3.42
N LYS A 38 5.26 -3.56 -3.78
CA LYS A 38 6.57 -4.10 -3.43
C LYS A 38 7.70 -3.31 -4.11
N GLU A 39 7.59 -3.08 -5.41
CA GLU A 39 8.53 -2.24 -6.18
C GLU A 39 8.59 -0.81 -5.64
N LEU A 40 7.44 -0.24 -5.30
CA LEU A 40 7.34 1.13 -4.78
C LEU A 40 7.98 1.26 -3.40
N LYS A 41 7.84 0.24 -2.55
CA LYS A 41 8.53 0.17 -1.26
C LYS A 41 10.06 0.09 -1.43
N GLU A 42 10.54 -0.75 -2.35
CA GLU A 42 11.97 -0.85 -2.66
C GLU A 42 12.51 0.48 -3.18
N THR A 43 11.78 1.09 -4.13
CA THR A 43 12.12 2.42 -4.66
C THR A 43 12.15 3.49 -3.57
N PHE A 44 11.18 3.47 -2.64
CA PHE A 44 11.16 4.40 -1.51
C PHE A 44 12.44 4.25 -0.68
N LEU A 45 12.85 3.03 -0.33
CA LEU A 45 14.08 2.79 0.46
C LEU A 45 15.37 3.22 -0.25
N GLU A 46 15.39 3.22 -1.58
CA GLU A 46 16.53 3.63 -2.39
C GLU A 46 16.54 5.14 -2.75
N THR A 47 15.45 5.85 -2.46
CA THR A 47 15.29 7.26 -2.84
C THR A 47 16.12 8.18 -1.94
N CYS A 48 16.79 9.17 -2.53
CA CYS A 48 17.41 10.24 -1.77
C CYS A 48 16.32 11.15 -1.18
N PHE A 49 16.37 11.36 0.14
CA PHE A 49 15.37 12.13 0.87
C PHE A 49 15.80 13.55 1.20
N GLU A 50 16.90 14.03 0.61
CA GLU A 50 17.38 15.40 0.81
C GLU A 50 16.29 16.40 0.42
N GLY A 51 15.92 17.30 1.35
CA GLY A 51 14.86 18.29 1.16
C GLY A 51 13.44 17.82 1.47
N SER A 52 13.23 16.55 1.85
CA SER A 52 11.92 16.06 2.35
C SER A 52 11.84 16.18 3.87
N SER A 53 10.67 16.52 4.41
CA SER A 53 10.49 16.57 5.88
C SER A 53 10.31 15.15 6.46
N VAL A 54 10.61 14.98 7.75
CA VAL A 54 10.36 13.70 8.42
C VAL A 54 8.86 13.36 8.41
N GLU A 55 7.98 14.35 8.56
CA GLU A 55 6.53 14.11 8.50
C GLU A 55 6.09 13.61 7.11
N GLU A 56 6.65 14.18 6.04
CA GLU A 56 6.37 13.76 4.67
C GLU A 56 6.82 12.32 4.40
N LEU A 57 8.03 11.96 4.85
CA LEU A 57 8.55 10.60 4.71
C LEU A 57 7.73 9.60 5.53
N GLU A 58 7.27 10.01 6.71
CA GLU A 58 6.44 9.19 7.57
C GLU A 58 5.03 8.98 6.98
N GLU A 59 4.44 10.00 6.35
CA GLU A 59 3.18 9.87 5.61
C GLU A 59 3.32 8.85 4.47
N ILE A 60 4.39 8.95 3.68
CA ILE A 60 4.69 8.01 2.59
C ILE A 60 4.86 6.59 3.15
N ARG A 61 5.66 6.43 4.22
CA ARG A 61 5.88 5.14 4.89
C ARG A 61 4.55 4.55 5.36
N PHE A 62 3.71 5.36 6.01
CA PHE A 62 2.41 4.95 6.52
C PHE A 62 1.53 4.42 5.40
N LYS A 63 1.32 5.22 4.34
CA LYS A 63 0.48 4.85 3.19
C LYS A 63 0.97 3.60 2.48
N LEU A 64 2.28 3.44 2.29
CA LEU A 64 2.84 2.23 1.69
C LEU A 64 2.52 0.96 2.50
N VAL A 65 2.58 1.04 3.83
CA VAL A 65 2.27 -0.09 4.70
C VAL A 65 0.77 -0.38 4.74
N GLU A 66 -0.05 0.68 4.79
CA GLU A 66 -1.51 0.59 4.77
C GLU A 66 -2.02 -0.08 3.48
N ILE A 67 -1.59 0.41 2.32
CA ILE A 67 -1.95 -0.14 1.00
C ILE A 67 -1.47 -1.58 0.90
N ARG A 68 -0.25 -1.89 1.36
CA ARG A 68 0.27 -3.27 1.36
C ARG A 68 -0.64 -4.23 2.10
N TYR A 69 -1.05 -3.90 3.32
CA TYR A 69 -1.94 -4.78 4.08
C TYR A 69 -3.33 -4.86 3.46
N SER A 70 -3.85 -3.74 2.96
CA SER A 70 -5.15 -3.70 2.26
C SER A 70 -5.18 -4.64 1.05
N ILE A 71 -4.12 -4.65 0.22
CA ILE A 71 -4.01 -5.57 -0.93
C ILE A 71 -3.89 -7.02 -0.47
N ILE A 72 -3.10 -7.32 0.56
CA ILE A 72 -2.97 -8.68 1.10
C ILE A 72 -4.32 -9.21 1.59
N ILE A 73 -5.07 -8.38 2.32
CA ILE A 73 -6.39 -8.71 2.83
C ILE A 73 -7.34 -8.97 1.64
N ALA A 74 -7.43 -8.03 0.70
CA ALA A 74 -8.28 -8.15 -0.50
C ALA A 74 -8.00 -9.45 -1.27
N LYS A 75 -6.71 -9.75 -1.53
CA LYS A 75 -6.28 -10.98 -2.21
C LYS A 75 -6.73 -12.23 -1.46
N LYS A 76 -6.51 -12.26 -0.14
CA LYS A 76 -6.87 -13.41 0.70
C LYS A 76 -8.38 -13.59 0.80
N GLU A 77 -9.15 -12.52 0.89
CA GLU A 77 -10.62 -12.56 0.91
C GLU A 77 -11.18 -13.16 -0.38
N GLN A 78 -10.66 -12.74 -1.54
CA GLN A 78 -11.02 -13.32 -2.84
C GLN A 78 -10.70 -14.82 -2.93
N LEU A 79 -9.61 -15.26 -2.29
CA LEU A 79 -9.20 -16.66 -2.22
C LEU A 79 -9.84 -17.43 -1.06
N HIS A 80 -10.78 -16.82 -0.32
CA HIS A 80 -11.42 -17.39 0.87
C HIS A 80 -10.43 -17.87 1.96
N LEU A 81 -9.31 -17.18 2.10
CA LEU A 81 -8.28 -17.43 3.10
C LEU A 81 -8.49 -16.56 4.34
N ASN A 82 -7.93 -16.99 5.48
CA ASN A 82 -8.00 -16.23 6.73
C ASN A 82 -7.17 -14.93 6.66
N VAL A 83 -7.80 -13.81 6.99
CA VAL A 83 -7.20 -12.46 7.01
C VAL A 83 -6.96 -11.86 8.40
N THR A 84 -7.35 -12.56 9.47
CA THR A 84 -7.38 -12.03 10.84
C THR A 84 -6.03 -11.43 11.26
N ASP A 85 -4.92 -12.10 10.97
CA ASP A 85 -3.59 -11.61 11.36
C ASP A 85 -3.14 -10.39 10.55
N ASP A 86 -3.59 -10.26 9.31
CA ASP A 86 -3.25 -9.11 8.46
C ASP A 86 -4.11 -7.90 8.82
N VAL A 87 -5.39 -8.12 9.16
CA VAL A 87 -6.25 -7.08 9.76
C VAL A 87 -5.65 -6.57 11.07
N ARG A 88 -5.19 -7.45 11.97
CA ARG A 88 -4.53 -7.03 13.22
C ARG A 88 -3.27 -6.19 12.99
N LYS A 89 -2.47 -6.52 11.96
CA LYS A 89 -1.28 -5.72 11.61
C LYS A 89 -1.67 -4.34 11.09
N LEU A 90 -2.73 -4.26 10.28
CA LEU A 90 -3.28 -2.99 9.80
C LEU A 90 -3.84 -2.17 10.96
N GLU A 91 -4.60 -2.77 11.88
CA GLU A 91 -5.05 -2.11 13.12
C GLU A 91 -3.87 -1.60 13.96
N SER A 92 -2.80 -2.39 14.08
CA SER A 92 -1.59 -1.97 14.81
C SER A 92 -0.96 -0.75 14.17
N LEU A 93 -0.91 -0.66 12.84
CA LEU A 93 -0.38 0.49 12.12
C LEU A 93 -1.11 1.78 12.53
N TYR A 94 -2.44 1.77 12.53
CA TYR A 94 -3.26 2.94 12.93
C TYR A 94 -3.15 3.31 14.40
N ARG A 95 -2.76 2.39 15.29
CA ARG A 95 -2.58 2.68 16.72
C ARG A 95 -1.23 3.27 17.07
N THR A 96 -0.23 3.06 16.21
CA THR A 96 1.16 3.45 16.45
C THR A 96 1.64 4.59 15.56
N ALA A 97 0.81 5.03 14.61
CA ALA A 97 1.01 6.24 13.84
C ALA A 97 0.45 7.45 14.61
#